data_AF-A0A0H3GS61-F1
#
_entry.id   AF-A0A0H3GS61-F1
#
_cell.length_a   1.000
_cell.length_b   1.000
_cell.length_c   1.000
_cell.angle_alpha   90.00
_cell.angle_beta   90.00
_cell.angle_gamma   90.00
#
_symmetry.space_group_name_H-M   'P 1'
#
loop_
_entity.id
_entity.type
_entity.pdbx_description
1 polymer ?
#
loop_
_entity_poly.entity_id
_entity_poly.type
_entity_poly.pdbx_seq_one_letter_code
_entity_poly.pdbx_strand_id
1 'polypeptide(L)'
;MTDVLLCVGNSMMGDDGAGPLLAEMCAANPAGQWVVIDGGSAPENDIVAIRELRPERLLIVDATDMGLNPGDIRIIDPDDIAEMFMMTTHNMPLNYLVDQLKEDVGEVIFLGIQPDIVGFYYPMTQPVKEAVARVYQQLAGWKGKGGFTQLEAADD
;
A
#
# COMPACT_ATOMS: atom_id res chain seq x y z
N MET A 1 -10.44 2.10 18.87
CA MET A 1 -10.49 1.50 17.54
C MET A 1 -9.91 2.51 16.59
N THR A 2 -8.63 2.34 16.27
CA THR A 2 -7.89 3.23 15.37
C THR A 2 -7.51 2.39 14.16
N ASP A 3 -7.85 2.87 12.97
CA ASP A 3 -7.41 2.26 11.72
C ASP A 3 -6.29 3.13 11.14
N VAL A 4 -5.18 2.54 10.70
CA VAL A 4 -4.04 3.25 10.13
C VAL A 4 -3.90 2.88 8.66
N LEU A 5 -3.72 3.89 7.81
CA LEU A 5 -3.39 3.74 6.39
C LEU A 5 -1.94 4.19 6.20
N LEU A 6 -1.06 3.25 5.88
CA LEU A 6 0.34 3.52 5.53
C LEU A 6 0.48 3.54 3.99
N CYS A 7 0.78 4.71 3.46
CA CYS A 7 1.01 4.93 2.04
C CYS A 7 2.51 4.83 1.75
N VAL A 8 2.91 3.91 0.87
CA VAL A 8 4.31 3.66 0.50
C VAL A 8 4.53 4.04 -0.96
N GLY A 9 5.72 4.55 -1.25
CA GLY A 9 6.16 4.80 -2.63
C GLY A 9 6.97 6.09 -2.81
N ASN A 10 7.20 6.48 -4.05
CA ASN A 10 7.95 7.67 -4.40
C ASN A 10 7.29 8.45 -5.55
N SER A 11 6.79 9.65 -5.25
CA SER A 11 6.15 10.53 -6.24
C SER A 11 7.06 10.92 -7.43
N MET A 12 8.38 10.75 -7.29
CA MET A 12 9.35 11.04 -8.35
C MET A 12 9.64 9.85 -9.26
N MET A 13 9.03 8.68 -9.04
CA MET A 13 9.36 7.42 -9.70
C MET A 13 8.22 6.86 -10.58
N GLY A 14 7.37 7.73 -11.14
CA GLY A 14 6.27 7.30 -12.03
C GLY A 14 5.10 6.69 -11.25
N ASP A 15 4.75 5.45 -11.58
CA ASP A 15 3.63 4.74 -10.95
C ASP A 15 3.92 4.33 -9.49
N ASP A 16 5.19 4.31 -9.09
CA ASP A 16 5.62 4.18 -7.70
C ASP A 16 5.12 5.33 -6.81
N GLY A 17 4.58 6.41 -7.39
CA GLY A 17 3.89 7.47 -6.66
C GLY A 17 2.49 7.09 -6.15
N ALA A 18 2.06 5.82 -6.27
CA ALA A 18 0.69 5.39 -5.96
C ALA A 18 0.28 5.68 -4.51
N GLY A 19 1.10 5.27 -3.53
CA GLY A 19 0.86 5.58 -2.11
C GLY A 19 0.87 7.08 -1.84
N PRO A 20 1.91 7.84 -2.23
CA PRO A 20 1.95 9.29 -2.05
C PRO A 20 0.74 10.01 -2.63
N LEU A 21 0.24 9.61 -3.82
CA LEU A 21 -0.98 10.17 -4.39
C LEU A 21 -2.20 9.87 -3.51
N LEU A 22 -2.32 8.65 -2.98
CA LEU A 22 -3.40 8.29 -2.05
C LEU A 22 -3.36 9.13 -0.77
N ALA A 23 -2.16 9.35 -0.21
CA ALA A 23 -1.94 10.19 0.96
C ALA A 23 -2.36 11.64 0.68
N GLU A 24 -1.99 12.20 -0.48
CA GLU A 24 -2.40 13.55 -0.91
C GLU A 24 -3.93 13.67 -1.00
N MET A 25 -4.60 12.69 -1.62
CA MET A 25 -6.06 12.67 -1.73
C MET A 25 -6.74 12.64 -0.36
N CYS A 26 -6.24 11.83 0.57
CA CYS A 26 -6.77 11.73 1.93
C CYS A 26 -6.50 12.99 2.77
N ALA A 27 -5.34 13.64 2.59
CA ALA A 27 -5.03 14.89 3.26
C ALA A 27 -5.93 16.04 2.77
N ALA A 28 -6.22 16.08 1.47
CA ALA A 28 -7.11 17.07 0.89
C ALA A 28 -8.58 16.85 1.28
N ASN A 29 -9.03 15.58 1.29
CA ASN A 29 -10.39 15.20 1.63
C ASN A 29 -10.36 13.87 2.42
N PRO A 30 -10.41 13.92 3.76
CA PRO A 30 -10.38 12.70 4.58
C PRO A 30 -11.49 11.72 4.20
N ALA A 31 -11.11 10.47 3.89
CA ALA A 31 -12.03 9.39 3.57
C ALA A 31 -12.07 8.39 4.72
N GLY A 32 -13.18 8.32 5.47
CA GLY A 32 -13.32 7.41 6.62
C GLY A 32 -12.64 7.93 7.89
N GLN A 33 -12.29 7.02 8.81
CA GLN A 33 -11.63 7.32 10.09
C GLN A 33 -10.17 6.86 10.13
N TRP A 34 -9.53 6.74 8.96
CA TRP A 34 -8.14 6.32 8.84
C TRP A 34 -7.19 7.41 9.34
N VAL A 35 -6.24 7.03 10.18
CA VAL A 35 -5.03 7.82 10.43
C VAL A 35 -4.07 7.53 9.29
N VAL A 36 -3.89 8.52 8.40
CA VAL A 36 -3.09 8.36 7.20
C VAL A 36 -1.65 8.78 7.48
N ILE A 37 -0.71 7.89 7.15
CA ILE A 37 0.74 8.09 7.25
C ILE A 37 1.32 7.97 5.84
N ASP A 38 2.01 9.00 5.39
CA ASP A 38 2.82 8.96 4.17
C ASP A 38 4.23 8.50 4.54
N GLY A 39 4.50 7.21 4.34
CA GLY A 39 5.81 6.62 4.65
C GLY A 39 6.85 6.84 3.56
N GLY A 40 6.46 7.44 2.44
CA GLY A 40 7.31 7.64 1.28
C GLY A 40 8.08 6.38 0.90
N SER A 41 9.36 6.54 0.56
CA SER A 41 10.22 5.44 0.12
C SER A 41 10.86 4.65 1.26
N ALA A 42 10.64 5.03 2.52
CA ALA A 42 11.31 4.45 3.68
C ALA A 42 10.31 4.25 4.85
N PRO A 43 9.30 3.38 4.67
CA PRO A 43 8.22 3.17 5.65
C PRO A 43 8.72 2.59 6.99
N GLU A 44 9.94 2.06 7.05
CA GLU A 44 10.55 1.60 8.29
C GLU A 44 10.71 2.72 9.34
N ASN A 45 10.77 3.97 8.90
CA ASN A 45 10.85 5.13 9.79
C ASN A 45 9.54 5.38 10.56
N ASP A 46 8.43 4.84 10.07
CA ASP A 46 7.10 5.05 10.63
C ASP A 46 6.66 3.95 11.60
N ILE A 47 7.45 2.88 11.74
CA ILE A 47 7.14 1.74 12.63
C ILE A 47 6.80 2.21 14.05
N VAL A 48 7.60 3.12 14.60
CA VAL A 48 7.42 3.62 15.97
C VAL A 48 6.09 4.37 16.08
N ALA A 49 5.80 5.25 15.12
CA ALA A 49 4.56 6.02 15.10
C ALA A 49 3.33 5.10 14.99
N ILE A 50 3.40 4.07 14.13
CA ILE A 50 2.32 3.08 13.98
C ILE A 50 2.12 2.29 15.28
N ARG A 51 3.21 1.84 15.93
CA ARG A 51 3.14 1.11 17.21
C ARG A 51 2.50 1.93 18.32
N GLU A 52 2.85 3.21 18.43
CA GLU A 52 2.27 4.10 19.45
C GLU A 52 0.75 4.28 19.29
N LEU A 53 0.25 4.23 18.04
CA LEU A 53 -1.18 4.31 17.75
C LEU A 53 -1.96 3.06 18.14
N ARG A 54 -1.29 1.90 18.29
CA ARG A 54 -1.89 0.57 18.54
C ARG A 54 -3.15 0.32 17.70
N PRO A 55 -3.03 0.35 16.36
CA PRO A 55 -4.19 0.24 15.50
C PRO A 55 -4.81 -1.16 15.55
N GLU A 56 -6.13 -1.21 15.39
CA GLU A 56 -6.82 -2.48 15.21
C GLU A 56 -6.57 -3.03 13.81
N ARG A 57 -6.46 -2.14 12.82
CA ARG A 57 -6.16 -2.49 11.44
C ARG A 57 -5.12 -1.56 10.86
N LEU A 58 -4.14 -2.13 10.17
CA LEU A 58 -3.16 -1.43 9.36
C LEU A 58 -3.38 -1.82 7.90
N LEU A 59 -3.70 -0.85 7.05
CA LEU A 59 -3.73 -1.00 5.61
C LEU A 59 -2.46 -0.39 5.03
N ILE A 60 -1.65 -1.18 4.35
CA ILE A 60 -0.47 -0.74 3.62
C ILE A 60 -0.83 -0.69 2.13
N VAL A 61 -0.57 0.44 1.48
CA VAL A 61 -0.83 0.61 0.04
C VAL A 61 0.47 0.99 -0.66
N ASP A 62 0.82 0.22 -1.69
CA ASP A 62 2.06 0.39 -2.44
C ASP A 62 1.85 0.07 -3.94
N ALA A 63 2.73 0.60 -4.79
CA ALA A 63 2.87 0.12 -6.15
C ALA A 63 3.65 -1.21 -6.12
N THR A 64 3.10 -2.26 -6.71
CA THR A 64 3.70 -3.60 -6.64
C THR A 64 3.61 -4.27 -7.99
N ASP A 65 4.76 -4.72 -8.50
CA ASP A 65 4.77 -5.54 -9.71
C ASP A 65 4.27 -6.95 -9.38
N MET A 66 3.10 -7.29 -9.92
CA MET A 66 2.39 -8.54 -9.72
C MET A 66 2.25 -9.33 -11.04
N GLY A 67 2.86 -8.87 -12.13
CA GLY A 67 2.68 -9.46 -13.46
C GLY A 67 1.26 -9.34 -14.02
N LEU A 68 0.47 -8.37 -13.54
CA LEU A 68 -0.91 -8.12 -13.95
C LEU A 68 -0.99 -6.97 -14.97
N ASN A 69 -2.20 -6.54 -15.35
CA ASN A 69 -2.35 -5.36 -16.20
C ASN A 69 -2.15 -4.08 -15.37
N PRO A 70 -1.56 -3.01 -15.93
CA PRO A 70 -1.44 -1.74 -15.22
C PRO A 70 -2.73 -1.26 -14.56
N GLY A 71 -2.63 -0.85 -13.29
CA GLY A 71 -3.77 -0.43 -12.47
C GLY A 71 -4.59 -1.58 -11.87
N ASP A 72 -4.25 -2.85 -12.12
CA ASP A 72 -4.85 -3.96 -11.37
C ASP A 72 -4.51 -3.83 -9.88
N ILE A 73 -5.53 -4.03 -9.04
CA ILE A 73 -5.44 -3.94 -7.58
C ILE A 73 -5.61 -5.33 -6.99
N ARG A 74 -4.73 -5.73 -6.08
CA ARG A 74 -4.88 -6.98 -5.31
C ARG A 74 -4.56 -6.79 -3.85
N ILE A 75 -5.18 -7.62 -3.01
CA ILE A 75 -4.71 -7.86 -1.66
C ILE A 75 -3.64 -8.94 -1.71
N ILE A 76 -2.49 -8.67 -1.10
CA ILE A 76 -1.35 -9.59 -1.05
C ILE A 76 -1.29 -10.17 0.35
N ASP A 77 -1.13 -11.48 0.47
CA ASP A 77 -0.91 -12.11 1.76
C ASP A 77 0.49 -11.70 2.27
N PRO A 78 0.66 -11.28 3.53
CA PRO A 78 1.98 -11.05 4.10
C PRO A 78 3.00 -12.16 3.84
N ASP A 79 2.55 -13.42 3.78
CA ASP A 79 3.42 -14.55 3.47
C ASP A 79 3.90 -14.53 2.00
N ASP A 80 3.05 -14.08 1.06
CA ASP A 80 3.38 -13.92 -0.37
C ASP A 80 4.27 -12.70 -0.63
N ILE A 81 4.22 -11.66 0.22
CA ILE A 81 5.08 -10.46 0.10
C ILE A 81 6.55 -10.86 0.07
N ALA A 82 6.96 -11.85 0.87
CA ALA A 82 8.34 -12.30 0.94
C ALA A 82 8.85 -12.86 -0.41
N GLU A 83 7.98 -13.52 -1.17
CA GLU A 83 8.32 -14.11 -2.46
C GLU A 83 8.27 -13.08 -3.59
N MET A 84 7.30 -12.17 -3.57
CA MET A 84 7.10 -11.17 -4.62
C MET A 84 8.11 -10.01 -4.57
N PHE A 85 8.52 -9.58 -3.37
CA PHE A 85 9.34 -8.38 -3.19
C PHE A 85 10.85 -8.62 -3.21
N MET A 86 11.32 -9.76 -3.77
CA MET A 86 12.76 -10.02 -3.93
C MET A 86 13.50 -8.94 -4.74
N MET A 87 12.78 -8.11 -5.51
CA MET A 87 13.33 -6.93 -6.18
C MET A 87 12.42 -5.71 -6.00
N THR A 88 12.50 -5.04 -4.85
CA THR A 88 11.92 -3.70 -4.71
C THR A 88 12.98 -2.65 -4.41
N THR A 89 12.66 -1.40 -4.73
CA THR A 89 13.51 -0.22 -4.53
C THR A 89 13.63 0.21 -3.07
N HIS A 90 13.09 -0.57 -2.13
CA HIS A 90 13.15 -0.31 -0.70
C HIS A 90 14.28 -1.11 -0.05
N ASN A 91 15.08 -0.48 0.80
CA ASN A 91 16.25 -1.10 1.44
C ASN A 91 15.90 -2.26 2.40
N MET A 92 14.61 -2.48 2.68
CA MET A 92 14.12 -3.51 3.58
C MET A 92 12.90 -4.20 2.95
N PRO A 93 12.90 -5.55 2.85
CA PRO A 93 11.73 -6.30 2.42
C PRO A 93 10.49 -5.94 3.27
N LEU A 94 9.35 -5.62 2.63
CA LEU A 94 8.14 -5.18 3.33
C LEU A 94 7.56 -6.25 4.26
N ASN A 95 7.86 -7.53 4.05
CA ASN A 95 7.52 -8.58 5.01
C ASN A 95 8.18 -8.34 6.38
N TYR A 96 9.39 -7.77 6.43
CA TYR A 96 10.02 -7.40 7.70
C TYR A 96 9.23 -6.28 8.41
N LEU A 97 8.74 -5.28 7.66
CA LEU A 97 7.89 -4.23 8.21
C LEU A 97 6.61 -4.84 8.80
N VAL A 98 5.95 -5.74 8.08
CA VAL A 98 4.74 -6.44 8.54
C VAL A 98 5.05 -7.28 9.79
N ASP A 99 6.17 -8.00 9.79
CA ASP A 99 6.62 -8.81 10.93
C ASP A 99 6.89 -7.98 12.18
N GLN A 100 7.42 -6.76 12.03
CA GLN A 100 7.60 -5.85 13.16
C GLN A 100 6.27 -5.34 13.72
N LEU A 101 5.22 -5.23 12.89
CA LEU A 101 3.96 -4.59 13.29
C LEU A 101 2.88 -5.60 13.70
N LYS A 102 2.94 -6.85 13.23
CA LYS A 102 1.87 -7.85 13.44
C LYS A 102 1.59 -8.19 14.92
N GLU A 103 2.55 -8.00 15.82
CA GLU A 103 2.34 -8.25 17.26
C GLU A 103 1.59 -7.10 17.96
N ASP A 104 1.69 -5.87 17.42
CA ASP A 104 1.12 -4.65 17.99
C ASP A 104 -0.17 -4.20 17.27
N VAL A 105 -0.48 -4.82 16.13
CA VAL A 105 -1.61 -4.52 15.26
C VAL A 105 -2.53 -5.73 15.12
N GLY A 106 -3.84 -5.54 15.22
CA GLY A 106 -4.81 -6.63 15.15
C GLY A 106 -4.87 -7.33 13.79
N GLU A 107 -4.95 -6.55 12.71
CA GLU A 107 -5.00 -7.03 11.32
C GLU A 107 -4.07 -6.17 10.45
N VAL A 108 -3.19 -6.81 9.67
CA VAL A 108 -2.36 -6.13 8.67
C VAL A 108 -2.83 -6.56 7.29
N ILE A 109 -3.14 -5.59 6.43
CA ILE A 109 -3.61 -5.80 5.07
C ILE A 109 -2.63 -5.09 4.14
N PHE A 110 -2.12 -5.81 3.15
CA PHE A 110 -1.30 -5.24 2.08
C PHE A 110 -2.11 -5.15 0.78
N LEU A 111 -2.15 -3.97 0.17
CA LEU A 111 -2.80 -3.72 -1.10
C LEU A 111 -1.77 -3.24 -2.13
N GLY A 112 -1.55 -4.06 -3.15
CA GLY A 112 -0.69 -3.73 -4.27
C GLY A 112 -1.47 -3.15 -5.44
N ILE A 113 -0.90 -2.16 -6.10
CA ILE A 113 -1.37 -1.62 -7.38
C ILE A 113 -0.32 -1.91 -8.45
N GLN A 114 -0.69 -2.61 -9.52
CA GLN A 114 0.22 -2.94 -10.61
C GLN A 114 0.70 -1.66 -11.33
N PRO A 115 2.02 -1.36 -11.31
CA PRO A 115 2.56 -0.27 -12.12
C PRO A 115 2.66 -0.66 -13.60
N ASP A 116 2.62 0.34 -14.47
CA ASP A 116 3.08 0.25 -15.88
C ASP A 116 4.54 0.68 -15.98
N ILE A 117 4.86 1.83 -15.37
CA ILE A 117 6.17 2.46 -15.51
C ILE A 117 6.72 2.99 -14.18
N VAL A 118 7.91 2.50 -13.83
CA VAL A 118 8.65 2.96 -12.65
C VAL A 118 9.98 3.54 -13.13
N GLY A 119 10.18 4.84 -12.90
CA GLY A 119 11.36 5.54 -13.40
C GLY A 119 11.45 6.99 -12.95
N PHE A 120 12.67 7.46 -12.71
CA PHE A 120 12.90 8.81 -12.20
C PHE A 120 12.36 9.87 -13.15
N TYR A 121 11.51 10.76 -12.62
CA TYR A 121 10.85 11.86 -13.33
C TYR A 121 9.79 11.43 -14.36
N TYR A 122 9.38 10.16 -14.34
CA TYR A 122 8.27 9.70 -15.17
C TYR A 122 6.94 10.16 -14.57
N PRO A 123 5.92 10.45 -15.39
CA PRO A 123 4.59 10.72 -14.88
C PRO A 123 3.91 9.41 -14.48
N MET A 124 3.05 9.46 -13.47
CA MET A 124 2.11 8.37 -13.20
C MET A 124 1.12 8.22 -14.35
N THR A 125 0.93 6.97 -14.79
CA THR A 125 0.05 6.58 -15.87
C THR A 125 -1.42 6.69 -15.47
N GLN A 126 -2.29 6.76 -16.47
CA GLN A 126 -3.73 6.89 -16.24
C GLN A 126 -4.33 5.68 -15.50
N PRO A 127 -3.98 4.41 -15.82
CA PRO A 127 -4.50 3.25 -15.10
C PRO A 127 -4.19 3.27 -13.61
N VAL A 128 -2.97 3.68 -13.22
CA VAL A 128 -2.57 3.73 -11.81
C VAL A 128 -3.27 4.87 -11.07
N LYS A 129 -3.47 6.04 -11.71
CA LYS A 129 -4.29 7.12 -11.13
C LYS A 129 -5.73 6.68 -10.88
N GLU A 130 -6.32 5.95 -11.81
CA GLU A 130 -7.67 5.39 -11.67
C GLU A 130 -7.75 4.33 -10.57
N ALA A 131 -6.71 3.50 -10.45
CA ALA A 131 -6.58 2.53 -9.39
C ALA A 131 -6.52 3.20 -8.00
N VAL A 132 -5.66 4.21 -7.83
CA VAL A 132 -5.56 5.00 -6.60
C VAL A 132 -6.90 5.66 -6.27
N ALA A 133 -7.57 6.26 -7.25
CA ALA A 133 -8.89 6.85 -7.05
C ALA A 133 -9.92 5.80 -6.61
N ARG A 134 -9.87 4.59 -7.17
CA ARG A 134 -10.74 3.48 -6.76
C ARG A 134 -10.47 3.03 -5.32
N VAL A 135 -9.20 2.93 -4.91
CA VAL A 135 -8.83 2.64 -3.52
C VAL A 135 -9.37 3.73 -2.59
N TYR A 136 -9.12 4.99 -2.91
CA TYR A 136 -9.60 6.14 -2.15
C TYR A 136 -11.13 6.11 -1.92
N GLN A 137 -11.92 5.81 -2.96
CA GLN A 137 -13.38 5.72 -2.83
C GLN A 137 -13.84 4.57 -1.91
N GLN A 138 -13.05 3.49 -1.77
CA GLN A 138 -13.39 2.37 -0.88
C GLN A 138 -13.03 2.64 0.59
N LEU A 139 -12.11 3.58 0.88
CA LEU A 139 -11.63 3.84 2.25
C LEU A 139 -12.76 4.20 3.23
N ALA A 140 -13.72 5.02 2.81
CA ALA A 140 -14.81 5.47 3.68
C ALA A 140 -15.77 4.34 4.10
N GLY A 141 -15.89 3.29 3.28
CA GLY A 141 -16.78 2.14 3.50
C GLY A 141 -16.04 0.84 3.80
N TRP A 142 -14.74 0.91 4.11
CA TRP A 142 -13.86 -0.25 4.11
C TRP A 142 -14.29 -1.34 5.11
N LYS A 143 -14.57 -2.54 4.59
CA LYS A 143 -14.89 -3.75 5.35
C LYS A 143 -14.06 -4.92 4.85
N GLY A 144 -13.52 -5.72 5.77
CA GLY A 144 -12.62 -6.84 5.45
C GLY A 144 -11.50 -6.38 4.51
N LYS A 145 -11.45 -6.96 3.32
CA LYS A 145 -10.47 -6.69 2.25
C LYS A 145 -10.87 -5.56 1.28
N GLY A 146 -11.80 -4.68 1.65
CA GLY A 146 -12.21 -3.52 0.83
C GLY A 146 -12.96 -3.88 -0.47
N GLY A 147 -13.36 -5.14 -0.65
CA GLY A 147 -13.95 -5.64 -1.90
C GLY A 147 -12.94 -5.89 -3.03
N PHE A 148 -11.64 -5.87 -2.72
CA PHE A 148 -10.58 -6.22 -3.67
C PHE A 148 -10.32 -7.73 -3.67
N THR A 149 -9.88 -8.23 -4.82
CA THR A 149 -9.55 -9.64 -5.01
C THR A 149 -8.18 -9.94 -4.39
N GLN A 150 -8.02 -11.12 -3.78
CA GLN A 150 -6.71 -11.62 -3.34
C GLN A 150 -5.83 -11.90 -4.57
N LEU A 151 -4.54 -11.64 -4.50
CA LEU A 151 -3.61 -12.14 -5.49
C LEU A 151 -3.54 -13.67 -5.34
N GLU A 152 -3.88 -14.40 -6.41
CA GLU A 152 -3.66 -15.85 -6.44
C GLU A 152 -2.19 -16.08 -6.81
N ALA A 153 -1.49 -16.91 -6.04
CA ALA A 153 -0.16 -17.39 -6.44
C ALA A 153 -0.28 -18.02 -7.84
N ALA A 154 0.65 -17.68 -8.73
CA ALA A 154 0.71 -18.37 -10.02
C ALA A 154 0.96 -19.86 -9.73
N ASP A 155 0.00 -20.73 -10.07
CA ASP A 155 0.22 -22.17 -10.08
C ASP A 155 1.42 -22.45 -11.01
N ASP A 156 2.53 -22.95 -10.44
CA ASP A 156 3.69 -23.50 -11.19
C ASP A 156 3.29 -24.64 -12.15
#